data_AF-A0A7K0U055-F1
#
_entry.id   AF-A0A7K0U055-F1
#
_cell.length_a   1.000
_cell.length_b   1.000
_cell.length_c   1.000
_cell.angle_alpha   90.00
_cell.angle_beta   90.00
_cell.angle_gamma   90.00
#
_symmetry.space_group_name_H-M   'P 1'
#
loop_
_entity.id
_entity.type
_entity.pdbx_description
1 polymer ?
#
loop_
_entity_poly.entity_id
_entity_poly.type
_entity_poly.pdbx_seq_one_letter_code
_entity_poly.pdbx_strand_id
1 'polypeptide(L)'
;MAIDKFPVEATHIMMFARAIGDTNPIYSDAEYAKGTEVGAVIAPPTFVQASAQFDDQYPLRPMPGKPWFGSGKEATGLKKDPKGDGGGNGGGLHAEQHYEYHRPLRAGEVLTATNLALQTWEKDGRRGGKLLFSETTTEYRTVAGE
;
A
#
# COMPACT_ATOMS: atom_id res chain seq x y z
N MET A 1 9.18 -11.51 -3.98
CA MET A 1 8.34 -10.49 -4.66
C MET A 1 7.03 -10.40 -3.92
N ALA A 2 6.51 -9.19 -3.76
CA ALA A 2 5.19 -8.95 -3.17
C ALA A 2 4.10 -8.97 -4.26
N ILE A 3 4.40 -8.41 -5.45
CA ILE A 3 3.47 -8.33 -6.58
C ILE A 3 4.26 -8.48 -7.88
N ASP A 4 3.86 -9.42 -8.73
CA ASP A 4 4.52 -9.66 -10.02
C ASP A 4 4.02 -8.72 -11.12
N LYS A 5 2.79 -8.21 -10.99
CA LYS A 5 2.19 -7.32 -12.00
C LYS A 5 1.21 -6.33 -11.37
N PHE A 6 1.61 -5.07 -11.30
CA PHE A 6 0.77 -3.94 -10.90
C PHE A 6 0.63 -2.94 -12.07
N PRO A 7 -0.47 -3.01 -12.85
CA PRO A 7 -0.73 -2.06 -13.93
C PRO A 7 -1.16 -0.69 -13.38
N VAL A 8 -0.51 0.36 -13.88
CA VAL A 8 -0.81 1.75 -13.55
C VAL A 8 -1.78 2.29 -14.60
N GLU A 9 -3.08 2.15 -14.35
CA GLU A 9 -4.13 2.52 -15.30
C GLU A 9 -4.73 3.91 -15.00
N ALA A 10 -5.01 4.71 -16.03
CA ALA A 10 -5.55 6.06 -15.88
C ALA A 10 -6.87 6.11 -15.07
N THR A 11 -7.75 5.13 -15.28
CA THR A 11 -9.01 5.03 -14.53
C THR A 11 -8.77 4.71 -13.05
N HIS A 12 -7.80 3.85 -12.74
CA HIS A 12 -7.46 3.53 -11.36
C HIS A 12 -6.82 4.73 -10.66
N ILE A 13 -5.93 5.45 -11.34
CA ILE A 13 -5.36 6.73 -10.86
C ILE A 13 -6.48 7.71 -10.51
N MET A 14 -7.42 7.94 -11.44
CA MET A 14 -8.54 8.86 -11.23
C MET A 14 -9.41 8.42 -10.03
N MET A 15 -9.72 7.13 -9.91
CA MET A 15 -10.50 6.60 -8.79
C MET A 15 -9.77 6.81 -7.45
N PHE A 16 -8.46 6.56 -7.42
CA PHE A 16 -7.64 6.77 -6.22
C PHE A 16 -7.61 8.25 -5.82
N ALA A 17 -7.32 9.16 -6.77
CA ALA A 17 -7.31 10.60 -6.53
C ALA A 17 -8.64 11.09 -5.94
N ARG A 18 -9.77 10.63 -6.50
CA ARG A 18 -11.11 10.95 -5.98
C ARG A 18 -11.34 10.37 -4.57
N ALA A 19 -10.90 9.14 -4.31
CA ALA A 19 -11.08 8.49 -3.01
C ALA A 19 -10.35 9.23 -1.89
N ILE A 20 -9.20 9.85 -2.18
CA ILE A 20 -8.45 10.66 -1.21
C ILE A 20 -8.81 12.15 -1.25
N GLY A 21 -9.73 12.56 -2.12
CA GLY A 21 -10.17 13.95 -2.26
C GLY A 21 -9.15 14.87 -2.94
N ASP A 22 -8.17 14.33 -3.66
CA ASP A 22 -7.19 15.13 -4.42
C ASP A 22 -7.77 15.50 -5.79
N THR A 23 -7.99 16.80 -5.99
CA THR A 23 -8.66 17.36 -7.16
C THR A 23 -7.71 17.84 -8.25
N ASN A 24 -6.39 17.60 -8.11
CA ASN A 24 -5.44 18.02 -9.11
C ASN A 24 -5.75 17.37 -10.47
N PRO A 25 -6.03 18.16 -11.53
CA PRO A 25 -6.44 17.63 -12.83
C PRO A 25 -5.35 16.78 -13.50
N ILE A 26 -4.08 16.89 -13.08
CA ILE A 26 -2.97 16.08 -13.61
C ILE A 26 -3.21 14.56 -13.49
N TYR A 27 -4.05 14.14 -12.54
CA TYR A 27 -4.34 12.72 -12.29
C TYR A 27 -5.45 12.14 -13.18
N SER A 28 -6.13 12.97 -14.00
CA SER A 28 -7.25 12.46 -14.81
C SER A 28 -7.48 13.16 -16.14
N ASP A 29 -7.00 14.39 -16.32
CA ASP A 29 -7.20 15.17 -17.55
C ASP A 29 -5.94 15.09 -18.42
N ALA A 30 -6.01 14.30 -19.48
CA ALA A 30 -4.91 14.11 -20.42
C ALA A 30 -4.59 15.38 -21.24
N GLU A 31 -5.58 16.23 -21.53
CA GLU A 31 -5.34 17.48 -22.27
C GLU A 31 -4.66 18.51 -21.38
N TYR A 32 -5.10 18.63 -20.13
CA TYR A 32 -4.40 19.41 -19.12
C TYR A 32 -2.95 18.91 -18.95
N ALA A 33 -2.76 17.61 -18.78
CA ALA A 33 -1.45 17.03 -18.50
C ALA A 33 -0.44 17.23 -19.65
N LYS A 34 -0.88 17.19 -20.92
CA LYS A 34 -0.04 17.53 -22.08
C LYS A 34 0.57 18.93 -22.01
N GLY A 35 -0.11 19.88 -21.36
CA GLY A 35 0.36 21.25 -21.18
C GLY A 35 1.32 21.45 -20.01
N THR A 36 1.65 20.40 -19.26
CA THR A 36 2.52 20.44 -18.08
C THR A 36 3.90 19.82 -18.36
N GLU A 37 4.85 20.01 -17.44
CA GLU A 37 6.20 19.44 -17.55
C GLU A 37 6.22 17.91 -17.65
N VAL A 38 5.24 17.22 -17.03
CA VAL A 38 5.17 15.75 -17.07
C VAL A 38 4.51 15.25 -18.35
N GLY A 39 3.72 16.06 -19.05
CA GLY A 39 3.18 15.77 -20.38
C GLY A 39 2.16 14.62 -20.50
N ALA A 40 1.82 13.96 -19.39
CA ALA A 40 0.89 12.83 -19.35
C ALA A 40 0.25 12.69 -17.97
N VAL A 41 -0.85 11.94 -17.89
CA VAL A 41 -1.47 11.59 -16.61
C VAL A 41 -0.47 10.80 -15.77
N ILE A 42 -0.21 11.29 -14.56
CA ILE A 42 0.65 10.65 -13.57
C ILE A 42 -0.17 10.14 -12.39
N ALA A 43 0.39 9.24 -11.60
CA ALA A 43 -0.24 8.79 -10.37
C ALA A 43 0.06 9.74 -9.19
N PRO A 44 -0.89 9.95 -8.26
CA PRO A 44 -0.61 10.59 -6.98
C PRO A 44 0.55 9.93 -6.24
N PRO A 45 1.34 10.66 -5.43
CA PRO A 45 2.53 10.11 -4.77
C PRO A 45 2.24 8.82 -3.97
N THR A 46 1.11 8.73 -3.26
CA THR A 46 0.77 7.56 -2.45
C THR A 46 0.01 6.45 -3.22
N PHE A 47 -0.14 6.57 -4.54
CA PHE A 47 -0.92 5.64 -5.37
C PHE A 47 -0.43 4.20 -5.27
N VAL A 48 0.86 3.97 -5.02
CA VAL A 48 1.43 2.62 -4.86
C VAL A 48 0.80 1.82 -3.71
N GLN A 49 0.09 2.45 -2.77
CA GLN A 49 -0.72 1.74 -1.78
C GLN A 49 -1.85 0.92 -2.40
N ALA A 50 -2.37 1.34 -3.55
CA ALA A 50 -3.39 0.59 -4.28
C ALA A 50 -2.85 -0.74 -4.84
N SER A 51 -1.53 -0.94 -4.86
CA SER A 51 -0.90 -2.20 -5.25
C SER A 51 -1.35 -3.38 -4.39
N ALA A 52 -1.76 -3.13 -3.14
CA ALA A 52 -2.36 -4.14 -2.25
C ALA A 52 -3.55 -4.91 -2.87
N GLN A 53 -4.26 -4.30 -3.84
CA GLN A 53 -5.35 -4.97 -4.56
C GLN A 53 -4.87 -6.00 -5.59
N PHE A 54 -3.58 -5.97 -5.94
CA PHE A 54 -2.92 -6.85 -6.91
C PHE A 54 -2.06 -7.93 -6.25
N ASP A 55 -1.98 -7.95 -4.92
CA ASP A 55 -1.40 -9.04 -4.14
C ASP A 55 -2.53 -9.99 -3.70
N ASP A 56 -2.57 -11.17 -4.33
CA ASP A 56 -3.56 -12.20 -4.01
C ASP A 56 -3.47 -12.71 -2.56
N GLN A 57 -2.28 -12.59 -1.96
CA GLN A 57 -1.98 -13.03 -0.61
C GLN A 57 -2.03 -11.89 0.41
N TYR A 58 -2.40 -10.67 0.01
CA TYR A 58 -2.41 -9.51 0.90
C TYR A 58 -3.29 -9.76 2.12
N PRO A 59 -2.75 -9.74 3.35
CA PRO A 59 -3.45 -10.24 4.53
C PRO A 59 -4.63 -9.36 4.96
N LEU A 60 -4.62 -8.08 4.57
CA LEU A 60 -5.72 -7.15 4.85
C LEU A 60 -6.80 -7.16 3.76
N ARG A 61 -6.66 -7.97 2.71
CA ARG A 61 -7.70 -8.18 1.70
C ARG A 61 -8.67 -9.28 2.16
N PRO A 62 -10.00 -9.10 2.04
CA PRO A 62 -10.95 -10.17 2.33
C PRO A 62 -10.68 -11.41 1.47
N MET A 63 -10.56 -12.56 2.13
CA MET A 63 -10.34 -13.85 1.46
C MET A 63 -11.59 -14.72 1.61
N PRO A 64 -12.30 -15.08 0.52
CA PRO A 64 -13.48 -15.92 0.58
C PRO A 64 -13.22 -17.22 1.35
N GLY A 65 -14.12 -17.56 2.28
CA GLY A 65 -14.02 -18.77 3.11
C GLY A 65 -13.01 -18.69 4.26
N LYS A 66 -12.32 -17.56 4.46
CA LYS A 66 -11.43 -17.33 5.61
C LYS A 66 -12.00 -16.25 6.53
N PRO A 67 -11.80 -16.35 7.86
CA PRO A 67 -12.04 -15.24 8.78
C PRO A 67 -11.20 -14.03 8.36
N TRP A 68 -11.76 -12.82 8.44
CA TRP A 68 -11.09 -11.58 8.07
C TRP A 68 -11.27 -10.51 9.17
N PHE A 69 -10.24 -9.69 9.35
CA PHE A 69 -10.24 -8.57 10.28
C PHE A 69 -11.29 -7.54 9.86
N GLY A 70 -12.35 -7.37 10.66
CA GLY A 70 -13.45 -6.44 10.41
C GLY A 70 -14.73 -7.07 9.86
N SER A 71 -14.77 -8.38 9.55
CA SER A 71 -15.99 -9.07 9.07
C SER A 71 -16.74 -9.88 10.13
N GLY A 72 -16.30 -9.87 11.39
CA GLY A 72 -16.94 -10.64 12.46
C GLY A 72 -17.88 -9.81 13.33
N LYS A 73 -18.68 -10.51 14.15
CA LYS A 73 -19.69 -9.91 15.05
C LYS A 73 -19.07 -9.09 16.20
N GLU A 74 -17.86 -9.45 16.62
CA GLU A 74 -17.15 -8.82 17.74
C GLU A 74 -16.16 -7.75 17.24
N ALA A 75 -15.71 -6.86 18.14
CA ALA A 75 -14.70 -5.86 17.81
C ALA A 75 -13.47 -6.53 17.15
N THR A 76 -13.07 -6.05 15.96
CA THR A 76 -12.04 -6.59 15.05
C THR A 76 -12.41 -7.82 14.23
N GLY A 77 -13.51 -8.52 14.54
CA GLY A 77 -13.98 -9.66 13.77
C GLY A 77 -13.13 -10.94 13.85
N LEU A 78 -12.00 -10.93 14.57
CA LEU A 78 -11.10 -12.07 14.76
C LEU A 78 -11.05 -12.52 16.23
N LYS A 79 -10.87 -13.82 16.46
CA LYS A 79 -10.52 -14.34 17.79
C LYS A 79 -9.04 -14.04 18.02
N LYS A 80 -8.70 -13.43 19.18
CA LYS A 80 -7.31 -13.22 19.59
C LYS A 80 -6.56 -14.55 19.57
N ASP A 81 -5.62 -14.68 18.66
CA ASP A 81 -4.59 -15.71 18.67
C ASP A 81 -3.43 -15.17 19.54
N PRO A 82 -3.14 -15.79 20.69
CA PRO A 82 -2.03 -15.38 21.55
C PRO A 82 -0.64 -15.57 20.92
N LYS A 83 -0.53 -16.20 19.74
CA LYS A 83 0.71 -16.34 18.97
C LYS A 83 0.76 -15.48 17.69
N GLY A 84 -0.31 -14.74 17.38
CA GLY A 84 -0.37 -13.92 16.18
C GLY A 84 0.58 -12.72 16.26
N ASP A 85 1.32 -12.46 15.18
CA ASP A 85 2.02 -11.20 15.03
C ASP A 85 0.99 -10.06 14.97
N GLY A 86 1.31 -8.92 15.57
CA GLY A 86 0.32 -7.89 15.88
C GLY A 86 -0.46 -7.34 14.68
N GLY A 87 0.01 -7.54 13.45
CA GLY A 87 -0.54 -6.89 12.25
C GLY A 87 -2.00 -7.21 11.95
N GLY A 88 -2.48 -8.43 12.25
CA GLY A 88 -3.83 -8.87 11.87
C GLY A 88 -4.86 -8.90 13.00
N ASN A 89 -4.45 -8.98 14.27
CA ASN A 89 -5.34 -9.30 15.40
C ASN A 89 -5.76 -8.09 16.25
N GLY A 90 -5.69 -6.88 15.68
CA GLY A 90 -6.05 -5.64 16.39
C GLY A 90 -5.06 -5.19 17.47
N GLY A 91 -3.85 -5.79 17.51
CA GLY A 91 -2.76 -5.41 18.42
C GLY A 91 -1.64 -4.59 17.75
N GLY A 92 -1.61 -4.56 16.43
CA GLY A 92 -0.61 -3.86 15.63
C GLY A 92 -1.03 -2.43 15.38
N LEU A 93 -0.08 -1.51 15.52
CA LEU A 93 -0.23 -0.12 15.15
C LEU A 93 0.68 0.15 13.96
N HIS A 94 0.19 0.94 13.01
CA HIS A 94 1.03 1.50 11.97
C HIS A 94 1.89 2.61 12.57
N ALA A 95 3.18 2.36 12.75
CA ALA A 95 4.09 3.28 13.45
C ALA A 95 4.54 4.43 12.56
N GLU A 96 5.08 4.13 11.38
CA GLU A 96 5.59 5.13 10.44
C GLU A 96 5.47 4.64 9.00
N GLN A 97 5.59 5.59 8.07
CA GLN A 97 5.69 5.32 6.65
C GLN A 97 6.52 6.41 5.97
N HIS A 98 7.44 5.97 5.11
CA HIS A 98 8.32 6.82 4.33
C HIS A 98 8.19 6.46 2.84
N TYR A 99 8.26 7.46 1.97
CA TYR A 99 8.30 7.27 0.52
C TYR A 99 9.48 8.04 -0.06
N GLU A 100 10.27 7.36 -0.88
CA GLU A 100 11.27 7.96 -1.75
C GLU A 100 10.79 7.84 -3.20
N TYR A 101 10.76 8.97 -3.91
CA TYR A 101 10.28 9.03 -5.29
C TYR A 101 11.46 9.33 -6.22
N HIS A 102 11.74 8.41 -7.15
CA HIS A 102 12.76 8.63 -8.17
C HIS A 102 12.21 9.35 -9.40
N ARG A 103 10.92 9.17 -9.71
CA ARG A 103 10.16 9.92 -10.73
C ARG A 103 8.65 9.71 -10.57
N PRO A 104 7.80 10.54 -11.23
CA PRO A 104 6.38 10.27 -11.33
C PRO A 104 6.08 8.96 -12.06
N LEU A 105 5.09 8.22 -11.56
CA LEU A 105 4.50 7.06 -12.25
C LEU A 105 3.52 7.54 -13.31
N ARG A 106 3.54 6.94 -14.49
CA ARG A 106 2.71 7.32 -15.64
C ARG A 106 1.65 6.28 -15.91
N ALA A 107 0.48 6.74 -16.36
CA ALA A 107 -0.54 5.83 -16.87
C ALA A 107 0.01 5.00 -18.04
N GLY A 108 -0.26 3.69 -18.04
CA GLY A 108 0.23 2.71 -19.00
C GLY A 108 1.45 1.92 -18.53
N GLU A 109 2.09 2.31 -17.43
CA GLU A 109 3.21 1.56 -16.86
C GLU A 109 2.74 0.28 -16.17
N VAL A 110 3.66 -0.69 -16.05
CA VAL A 110 3.46 -1.90 -15.25
C VAL A 110 4.64 -2.00 -14.28
N LEU A 111 4.30 -2.08 -13.00
CA LEU A 111 5.25 -2.19 -11.91
C LEU A 111 5.32 -3.63 -11.37
N THR A 112 6.47 -3.97 -10.84
CA THR A 112 6.71 -5.10 -9.94
C THR A 112 7.00 -4.55 -8.55
N ALA A 113 6.62 -5.26 -7.50
CA ALA A 113 6.89 -4.87 -6.12
C ALA A 113 7.70 -5.96 -5.41
N THR A 114 8.77 -5.57 -4.72
CA THR A 114 9.59 -6.48 -3.92
C THR A 114 9.66 -5.98 -2.48
N ASN A 115 9.23 -6.82 -1.54
CA ASN A 115 9.39 -6.56 -0.12
C ASN A 115 10.79 -6.99 0.32
N LEU A 116 11.49 -6.07 0.96
CA LEU A 116 12.77 -6.25 1.61
C LEU A 116 12.52 -6.12 3.12
N ALA A 117 12.73 -7.22 3.85
CA ALA A 117 12.69 -7.18 5.30
C ALA A 117 13.91 -6.40 5.79
N LEU A 118 13.69 -5.36 6.59
CA LEU A 118 14.77 -4.55 7.13
C LEU A 118 15.16 -5.07 8.51
N GLN A 119 14.39 -4.74 9.54
CA GLN A 119 14.73 -5.05 10.92
C GLN A 119 13.49 -5.29 11.77
N THR A 120 13.64 -6.16 12.76
CA THR A 120 12.67 -6.34 13.85
C THR A 120 13.38 -6.09 15.16
N TRP A 121 12.83 -5.24 16.02
CA TRP A 121 13.43 -4.90 17.31
C TRP A 121 12.38 -4.66 18.38
N GLU A 122 12.79 -4.73 19.65
CA GLU A 122 11.91 -4.51 20.79
C GLU A 122 12.21 -3.19 21.49
N LYS A 123 11.17 -2.59 22.09
CA LYS A 123 11.31 -1.43 22.96
C LYS A 123 10.39 -1.56 24.17
N ASP A 124 10.89 -1.22 25.35
CA ASP A 124 10.05 -1.17 26.54
C ASP A 124 9.10 0.04 26.48
N GLY A 125 7.80 -0.23 26.48
CA GLY A 125 6.75 0.77 26.51
C GLY A 125 6.56 1.33 27.93
N ARG A 126 6.33 2.63 28.05
CA ARG A 126 6.18 3.32 29.36
C ARG A 126 5.08 2.76 30.28
N ARG A 127 4.03 2.17 29.71
CA ARG A 127 2.87 1.63 30.46
C ARG A 127 2.37 0.28 29.93
N GLY A 128 2.87 -0.18 28.78
CA GLY A 128 2.26 -1.27 28.00
C GLY A 128 3.09 -2.55 27.90
N GLY A 129 4.22 -2.64 28.60
CA GLY A 129 5.17 -3.75 28.41
C GLY A 129 6.01 -3.60 27.15
N LYS A 130 6.62 -4.69 26.68
CA LYS A 130 7.49 -4.71 25.49
C LYS A 130 6.67 -4.54 24.20
N LEU A 131 7.12 -3.63 23.35
CA LEU A 131 6.60 -3.42 22.00
C LEU A 131 7.56 -4.02 20.99
N LEU A 132 7.03 -4.81 20.06
CA LEU A 132 7.77 -5.34 18.91
C LEU A 132 7.55 -4.40 17.71
N PHE A 133 8.64 -3.94 17.12
CA PHE A 133 8.66 -3.15 15.90
C PHE A 133 9.17 -4.03 14.77
N SER A 134 8.56 -3.91 13.60
CA SER A 134 9.03 -4.54 12.37
C SER A 134 8.99 -3.51 11.26
N GLU A 135 10.08 -3.42 10.51
CA GLU A 135 10.23 -2.53 9.38
C GLU A 135 10.32 -3.34 8.08
N THR A 136 9.69 -2.84 7.03
CA THR A 136 9.73 -3.44 5.70
C THR A 136 9.82 -2.33 4.67
N THR A 137 10.72 -2.49 3.71
CA THR A 137 10.78 -1.64 2.52
C THR A 137 10.10 -2.37 1.37
N THR A 138 9.27 -1.67 0.61
CA THR A 138 8.76 -2.16 -0.66
C THR A 138 9.39 -1.36 -1.78
N GLU A 139 10.17 -2.02 -2.63
CA GLU A 139 10.68 -1.42 -3.85
C GLU A 139 9.69 -1.66 -4.98
N TYR A 140 9.29 -0.58 -5.66
CA TYR A 140 8.49 -0.64 -6.87
C TYR A 140 9.39 -0.31 -8.06
N ARG A 141 9.42 -1.21 -9.05
CA ARG A 141 10.22 -1.05 -10.27
C ARG A 141 9.37 -1.32 -11.49
N THR A 142 9.66 -0.63 -12.59
CA THR A 142 9.07 -0.97 -13.89
C THR A 142 9.53 -2.35 -14.35
N VAL A 143 8.85 -2.92 -15.36
CA VAL A 143 9.31 -4.14 -16.04
C VAL A 143 10.71 -4.03 -16.65
N ALA A 144 11.19 -2.80 -16.90
CA ALA A 144 12.55 -2.55 -17.39
C ALA A 144 13.59 -2.48 -16.26
N GLY A 145 13.17 -2.59 -15.00
CA GLY A 145 14.03 -2.57 -13.82
C GLY A 145 14.36 -1.18 -13.27
N GLU A 146 13.89 -0.13 -13.95
CA GLU A 146 13.91 1.25 -13.44
C GLU A 146 13.11 1.35 -12.13
#